data_AF-A0A1I3LHU3-F1
#
_entry.id   AF-A0A1I3LHU3-F1
#
_cell.length_a   1.000
_cell.length_b   1.000
_cell.length_c   1.000
_cell.angle_alpha   90.00
_cell.angle_beta   90.00
_cell.angle_gamma   90.00
#
_symmetry.space_group_name_H-M   'P 1'
#
loop_
_entity.id
_entity.type
_entity.pdbx_description
1 polymer ?
#
loop_
_entity_poly.entity_id
_entity_poly.type
_entity_poly.pdbx_seq_one_letter_code
_entity_poly.pdbx_strand_id
1 'polypeptide(L)'
;MTSVAETRRRKAAAREAKAAGILPDREPNGRATRKEADAAVSVVAERRCRERGIAPTAANRRAVLDPNEGFMLGRLYIRGMFGKPDEDKAKAFLGAGKRYAAVEQAYRLAKGLPPRSAQSASYGAVRGGSENWDPDSRKAAMAAHASAQAVLRECGPHVLPSVEDVCCDDRLPHSGAGLLAGLEALAEHFGMQQKA
;
A
#
# COMPACT_ATOMS: atom_id res chain seq x y z
N MET A 1 27.04 6.84 32.20
CA MET A 1 25.78 6.38 32.81
C MET A 1 25.14 7.57 33.52
N THR A 2 23.98 8.04 33.09
CA THR A 2 23.28 9.17 33.73
C THR A 2 22.86 8.79 35.14
N SER A 3 23.06 9.70 36.12
CA SER A 3 22.76 9.39 37.51
C SER A 3 21.23 9.29 37.73
N VAL A 4 20.83 8.47 38.71
CA VAL A 4 19.41 8.30 39.09
C VAL A 4 18.77 9.66 39.46
N ALA A 5 19.55 10.57 40.05
CA ALA A 5 19.10 11.91 40.41
C ALA A 5 18.83 12.80 39.20
N GLU A 6 19.68 12.73 38.17
CA GLU A 6 19.50 13.47 36.91
C GLU A 6 18.27 12.98 36.15
N THR A 7 18.03 11.67 36.17
CA THR A 7 16.85 11.04 35.59
C THR A 7 15.56 11.48 36.30
N ARG A 8 15.58 11.62 37.64
CA ARG A 8 14.43 12.12 38.41
C ARG A 8 14.14 13.60 38.13
N ARG A 9 15.18 14.44 38.02
CA ARG A 9 15.02 15.86 37.65
C ARG A 9 14.40 16.04 36.26
N ARG A 10 14.86 15.27 35.26
CA ARG A 10 14.27 15.29 33.91
C ARG A 10 12.81 14.84 33.91
N LYS A 11 12.46 13.81 34.69
CA LYS A 11 11.06 13.36 34.83
C LYS A 11 10.17 14.40 35.53
N ALA A 12 10.69 15.10 36.54
CA ALA A 12 9.96 16.16 37.22
C ALA A 12 9.71 17.36 36.30
N ALA A 13 10.74 17.85 35.59
CA ALA A 13 10.62 18.93 34.61
C ALA A 13 9.65 18.57 33.47
N ALA A 14 9.67 17.32 32.99
CA ALA A 14 8.71 16.86 31.98
C ALA A 14 7.26 16.82 32.50
N ARG A 15 7.04 16.47 33.77
CA ARG A 15 5.70 16.51 34.40
C ARG A 15 5.19 17.93 34.57
N GLU A 16 6.06 18.85 34.96
CA GLU A 16 5.74 20.27 35.13
C GLU A 16 5.43 20.95 33.79
N ALA A 17 6.23 20.68 32.76
CA ALA A 17 5.95 21.13 31.39
C ALA A 17 4.66 20.52 30.80
N LYS A 18 4.30 19.28 31.18
CA LYS A 18 3.01 18.67 30.82
C LYS A 18 1.84 19.34 31.56
N ALA A 19 1.97 19.64 32.84
CA ALA A 19 0.96 20.35 33.63
C ALA A 19 0.73 21.79 33.14
N ALA A 20 1.79 22.44 32.64
CA ALA A 20 1.72 23.76 32.01
C ALA A 20 1.18 23.75 30.56
N GLY A 21 0.83 22.58 30.02
CA GLY A 21 0.32 22.45 28.64
C GLY A 21 1.35 22.72 27.54
N ILE A 22 2.64 22.77 27.88
CA ILE A 22 3.74 23.05 26.94
C ILE A 22 4.10 21.79 26.14
N LEU A 23 3.98 20.61 26.78
CA LEU A 23 4.20 19.32 26.12
C LEU A 23 2.88 18.73 25.60
N PRO A 24 2.85 18.19 24.37
CA PRO A 24 1.66 17.52 23.84
C PRO A 24 1.27 16.34 24.73
N ASP A 25 -0.04 16.15 24.89
CA ASP A 25 -0.56 15.05 25.68
C ASP A 25 -0.29 13.72 24.95
N ARG A 26 0.79 13.07 25.36
CA ARG A 26 1.22 11.75 24.87
C ARG A 26 1.07 10.70 25.96
N GLU A 27 0.86 9.46 25.52
CA GLU A 27 0.85 8.29 26.39
C GLU A 27 2.21 8.14 27.10
N PRO A 28 2.28 7.46 28.26
CA PRO A 28 3.54 7.24 28.98
C PRO A 28 4.63 6.52 28.18
N ASN A 29 4.25 5.80 27.12
CA ASN A 29 5.12 5.12 26.16
C ASN A 29 5.59 6.04 25.00
N GLY A 30 5.23 7.32 25.02
CA GLY A 30 5.55 8.30 23.97
C GLY A 30 4.64 8.28 22.75
N ARG A 31 3.60 7.42 22.71
CA ARG A 31 2.61 7.40 21.62
C ARG A 31 1.73 8.65 21.68
N ALA A 32 1.37 9.14 20.49
CA ALA A 32 0.36 10.18 20.36
C ALA A 32 -0.94 9.71 21.01
N THR A 33 -1.60 10.59 21.76
CA THR A 33 -2.96 10.30 22.19
C THR A 33 -3.88 10.23 20.97
N ARG A 34 -5.01 9.52 21.10
CA ARG A 34 -6.01 9.41 20.02
C ARG A 34 -6.39 10.77 19.43
N LYS A 35 -6.50 11.80 20.28
CA LYS A 35 -6.80 13.18 19.88
C LYS A 35 -5.71 13.83 19.02
N GLU A 36 -4.44 13.60 19.34
CA GLU A 36 -3.28 14.08 18.55
C GLU A 36 -3.20 13.32 17.22
N ALA A 37 -3.48 12.01 17.22
CA ALA A 37 -3.55 11.19 16.00
C ALA A 37 -4.68 11.64 15.06
N ASP A 38 -5.89 11.86 15.59
CA ASP A 38 -7.05 12.30 14.80
C ASP A 38 -6.83 13.71 14.23
N ALA A 39 -6.20 14.61 15.00
CA ALA A 39 -5.81 15.94 14.52
C ALA A 39 -4.78 15.85 13.39
N ALA A 40 -3.77 15.00 13.52
CA ALA A 40 -2.77 14.78 12.48
C ALA A 40 -3.39 14.23 11.19
N VAL A 41 -4.31 13.26 11.30
CA VAL A 41 -5.04 12.71 10.15
C VAL A 41 -5.88 13.78 9.44
N SER A 42 -6.54 14.66 10.21
CA SER A 42 -7.32 15.77 9.65
C SER A 42 -6.45 16.75 8.86
N VAL A 43 -5.28 17.14 9.40
CA VAL A 43 -4.32 18.04 8.74
C VAL A 43 -3.78 17.41 7.44
N VAL A 44 -3.48 16.11 7.45
CA VAL A 44 -3.04 15.37 6.26
C VAL A 44 -4.14 15.35 5.19
N ALA A 45 -5.39 15.11 5.58
CA ALA A 45 -6.52 15.12 4.64
C ALA A 45 -6.73 16.50 4.02
N GLU A 46 -6.69 17.57 4.82
CA GLU A 46 -6.80 18.94 4.31
C GLU A 46 -5.68 19.32 3.35
N ARG A 47 -4.44 18.92 3.67
CA ARG A 47 -3.30 19.12 2.78
C ARG A 47 -3.51 18.40 1.45
N ARG A 48 -3.90 17.13 1.46
CA ARG A 48 -4.14 16.35 0.23
C ARG A 48 -5.30 16.90 -0.61
N CYS A 49 -6.35 17.42 0.02
CA CYS A 49 -7.42 18.12 -0.69
C CYS A 49 -6.89 19.39 -1.40
N ARG A 50 -6.06 20.19 -0.71
CA ARG A 50 -5.43 21.39 -1.29
C ARG A 50 -4.49 21.07 -2.46
N GLU A 51 -3.66 20.05 -2.33
CA GLU A 51 -2.76 19.59 -3.41
C GLU A 51 -3.53 19.18 -4.68
N ARG A 52 -4.83 18.86 -4.55
CA ARG A 52 -5.73 18.50 -5.66
C ARG A 52 -6.64 19.63 -6.12
N GLY A 53 -6.56 20.81 -5.49
CA GLY A 53 -7.45 21.92 -5.78
C GLY A 53 -8.93 21.65 -5.45
N ILE A 54 -9.23 20.72 -4.53
CA ILE A 54 -10.60 20.42 -4.11
C ILE A 54 -10.88 20.94 -2.69
N ALA A 55 -12.13 21.34 -2.45
CA ALA A 55 -12.54 21.81 -1.12
C ALA A 55 -12.44 20.68 -0.09
N PRO A 56 -11.96 20.93 1.15
CA PRO A 56 -11.79 19.91 2.18
C PRO A 56 -13.12 19.58 2.89
N THR A 57 -14.13 19.17 2.12
CA THR A 57 -15.40 18.66 2.64
C THR A 57 -15.20 17.30 3.33
N ALA A 58 -16.14 16.88 4.18
CA ALA A 58 -16.04 15.58 4.86
C ALA A 58 -15.92 14.40 3.86
N ALA A 59 -16.63 14.48 2.73
CA ALA A 59 -16.55 13.50 1.66
C ALA A 59 -15.17 13.47 0.98
N ASN A 60 -14.64 14.65 0.63
CA ASN A 60 -13.32 14.75 -0.02
C ASN A 60 -12.19 14.33 0.92
N ARG A 61 -12.27 14.67 2.21
CA ARG A 61 -11.31 14.20 3.22
C ARG A 61 -11.30 12.67 3.33
N ARG A 62 -12.47 12.02 3.29
CA ARG A 62 -12.54 10.55 3.28
C ARG A 62 -11.93 9.98 2.00
N ALA A 63 -12.23 10.56 0.85
CA ALA A 63 -11.67 10.11 -0.44
C ALA A 63 -10.14 10.21 -0.48
N VAL A 64 -9.55 11.33 -0.06
CA VAL A 64 -8.07 11.48 -0.06
C VAL A 64 -7.35 10.65 1.02
N LEU A 65 -8.10 10.14 2.00
CA LEU A 65 -7.61 9.21 3.02
C LEU A 65 -7.88 7.75 2.66
N ASP A 66 -8.54 7.47 1.53
CA ASP A 66 -8.75 6.10 1.07
C ASP A 66 -7.40 5.37 0.98
N PRO A 67 -7.22 4.20 1.60
CA PRO A 67 -5.99 3.42 1.48
C PRO A 67 -5.57 3.12 0.04
N ASN A 68 -6.53 3.03 -0.89
CA ASN A 68 -6.30 2.83 -2.31
C ASN A 68 -5.74 4.09 -2.99
N GLU A 69 -5.97 5.28 -2.44
CA GLU A 69 -5.48 6.55 -3.00
C GLU A 69 -3.94 6.65 -2.98
N GLY A 70 -3.30 5.90 -2.10
CA GLY A 70 -1.84 5.85 -1.99
C GLY A 70 -1.13 5.20 -3.17
N PHE A 71 -1.86 4.55 -4.08
CA PHE A 71 -1.29 3.72 -5.16
C PHE A 71 -2.02 3.94 -6.49
N MET A 72 -1.35 3.66 -7.60
CA MET A 72 -1.83 3.91 -8.94
C MET A 72 -3.02 3.02 -9.25
N LEU A 73 -2.92 1.72 -9.00
CA LEU A 73 -4.05 0.79 -9.17
C LEU A 73 -5.31 1.28 -8.43
N GLY A 74 -5.14 1.73 -7.19
CA GLY A 74 -6.25 2.24 -6.39
C GLY A 74 -6.76 3.60 -6.86
N ARG A 75 -5.88 4.50 -7.32
CA ARG A 75 -6.27 5.76 -7.99
C ARG A 75 -7.07 5.50 -9.27
N LEU A 76 -6.69 4.52 -10.08
CA LEU A 76 -7.41 4.14 -11.30
C LEU A 76 -8.78 3.53 -10.96
N TYR A 77 -8.86 2.75 -9.87
CA TYR A 77 -10.13 2.25 -9.34
C TYR A 77 -11.06 3.38 -8.89
N ILE A 78 -10.58 4.30 -8.04
CA ILE A 78 -11.39 5.44 -7.53
C ILE A 78 -11.86 6.34 -8.68
N ARG A 79 -11.02 6.52 -9.72
CA ARG A 79 -11.35 7.29 -10.93
C ARG A 79 -12.30 6.57 -11.88
N GLY A 80 -12.66 5.32 -11.60
CA GLY A 80 -13.61 4.54 -12.40
C GLY A 80 -13.05 4.06 -13.74
N MET A 81 -11.74 3.92 -13.88
CA MET A 81 -11.13 3.42 -15.13
C MET A 81 -11.52 1.95 -15.42
N PHE A 82 -11.96 1.22 -14.39
CA PHE A 82 -12.37 -0.18 -14.44
C PHE A 82 -13.90 -0.37 -14.50
N GLY A 83 -14.67 0.70 -14.71
CA GLY A 83 -16.11 0.74 -14.42
C GLY A 83 -16.38 1.55 -13.15
N LYS A 84 -17.62 1.54 -12.65
CA LYS A 84 -17.92 2.32 -11.44
C LYS A 84 -17.23 1.68 -10.23
N PRO A 85 -16.62 2.49 -9.34
CA PRO A 85 -16.26 2.02 -8.01
C PRO A 85 -17.47 1.32 -7.39
N ASP A 86 -17.23 0.23 -6.67
CA ASP A 86 -18.22 -0.69 -6.09
C ASP A 86 -18.88 -1.73 -7.00
N GLU A 87 -18.73 -1.66 -8.32
CA GLU A 87 -19.13 -2.77 -9.20
C GLU A 87 -18.25 -4.01 -8.95
N ASP A 88 -18.86 -5.20 -9.02
CA ASP A 88 -18.17 -6.47 -8.74
C ASP A 88 -16.96 -6.66 -9.67
N LYS A 89 -17.09 -6.24 -10.93
CA LYS A 89 -15.98 -6.23 -11.90
C LYS A 89 -14.81 -5.33 -11.46
N ALA A 90 -15.10 -4.09 -11.05
CA ALA A 90 -14.06 -3.17 -10.62
C ALA A 90 -13.36 -3.65 -9.33
N LYS A 91 -14.12 -4.26 -8.40
CA LYS A 91 -13.58 -4.89 -7.19
C LYS A 91 -12.72 -6.11 -7.52
N ALA A 92 -13.15 -6.94 -8.47
CA ALA A 92 -12.37 -8.10 -8.94
C ALA A 92 -11.04 -7.64 -9.56
N PHE A 93 -11.03 -6.59 -10.38
CA PHE A 93 -9.81 -6.04 -10.98
C PHE A 93 -8.85 -5.47 -9.93
N LEU A 94 -9.36 -4.72 -8.97
CA LEU A 94 -8.55 -4.22 -7.84
C LEU A 94 -7.96 -5.39 -7.03
N GLY A 95 -8.75 -6.43 -6.76
CA GLY A 95 -8.32 -7.63 -6.07
C GLY A 95 -7.24 -8.40 -6.84
N ALA A 96 -7.42 -8.58 -8.14
CA ALA A 96 -6.52 -9.31 -9.02
C ALA A 96 -5.15 -8.60 -9.11
N GLY A 97 -5.15 -7.28 -9.29
CA GLY A 97 -3.91 -6.49 -9.30
C GLY A 97 -3.16 -6.55 -7.96
N LYS A 98 -3.88 -6.45 -6.83
CA LYS A 98 -3.28 -6.61 -5.49
C LYS A 98 -2.71 -8.01 -5.28
N ARG A 99 -3.41 -9.05 -5.74
CA ARG A 99 -2.96 -10.43 -5.65
C ARG A 99 -1.71 -10.67 -6.49
N TYR A 100 -1.68 -10.14 -7.70
CA TYR A 100 -0.52 -10.19 -8.57
C TYR A 100 0.70 -9.49 -7.95
N ALA A 101 0.52 -8.29 -7.39
CA ALA A 101 1.58 -7.57 -6.69
C ALA A 101 2.16 -8.38 -5.51
N ALA A 102 1.29 -9.07 -4.75
CA ALA A 102 1.72 -9.95 -3.66
C ALA A 102 2.49 -11.18 -4.16
N VAL A 103 2.08 -11.77 -5.29
CA VAL A 103 2.79 -12.88 -5.94
C VAL A 103 4.17 -12.44 -6.44
N GLU A 104 4.27 -11.28 -7.08
CA GLU A 104 5.55 -10.69 -7.51
C GLU A 104 6.46 -10.43 -6.30
N GLN A 105 5.92 -9.85 -5.23
CA GLN A 105 6.70 -9.62 -4.01
C GLN A 105 7.21 -10.93 -3.39
N ALA A 106 6.37 -11.96 -3.29
CA ALA A 106 6.77 -13.28 -2.79
C ALA A 106 7.88 -13.90 -3.65
N TYR A 107 7.77 -13.80 -4.98
CA TYR A 107 8.80 -14.25 -5.91
C TYR A 107 10.13 -13.51 -5.73
N ARG A 108 10.09 -12.19 -5.58
CA ARG A 108 11.30 -11.38 -5.36
C ARG A 108 11.97 -11.71 -4.04
N LEU A 109 11.20 -11.81 -2.95
CA LEU A 109 11.71 -12.24 -1.64
C LEU A 109 12.31 -13.64 -1.70
N ALA A 110 11.63 -14.57 -2.37
CA ALA A 110 12.12 -15.93 -2.59
C ALA A 110 13.47 -15.97 -3.33
N LYS A 111 13.71 -15.02 -4.25
CA LYS A 111 14.97 -14.84 -4.99
C LYS A 111 15.99 -13.89 -4.32
N GLY A 112 15.68 -13.32 -3.16
CA GLY A 112 16.53 -12.32 -2.50
C GLY A 112 16.64 -11.00 -3.27
N LEU A 113 15.69 -10.70 -4.16
CA LEU A 113 15.63 -9.44 -4.91
C LEU A 113 14.97 -8.35 -4.07
N PRO A 114 15.39 -7.08 -4.21
CA PRO A 114 14.77 -5.97 -3.50
C PRO A 114 13.33 -5.73 -4.00
N PRO A 115 12.42 -5.23 -3.15
CA PRO A 115 11.06 -4.86 -3.54
C PRO A 115 11.04 -3.80 -4.64
N ARG A 116 10.00 -3.81 -5.51
CA ARG A 116 9.84 -2.86 -6.64
C ARG A 116 9.21 -1.52 -6.22
N SER A 117 8.39 -1.52 -5.17
CA SER A 117 7.64 -0.34 -4.72
C SER A 117 7.81 -0.05 -3.24
N ALA A 118 7.53 1.18 -2.85
CA ALA A 118 7.48 1.61 -1.46
C ALA A 118 6.48 0.80 -0.61
N GLN A 119 5.43 0.22 -1.22
CA GLN A 119 4.48 -0.67 -0.52
C GLN A 119 5.06 -2.06 -0.25
N SER A 120 5.89 -2.57 -1.18
CA SER A 120 6.59 -3.83 -1.00
C SER A 120 7.84 -3.68 -0.11
N ALA A 121 8.33 -2.46 0.05
CA ALA A 121 9.30 -2.06 1.05
C ALA A 121 8.61 -1.81 2.41
N SER A 122 8.20 -2.88 3.11
CA SER A 122 8.05 -2.77 4.56
C SER A 122 9.36 -2.23 5.13
N TYR A 123 9.34 -1.10 5.84
CA TYR A 123 10.50 -0.35 6.35
C TYR A 123 11.43 -1.14 7.31
N GLY A 124 11.22 -2.45 7.48
CA GLY A 124 12.10 -3.40 8.18
C GLY A 124 12.43 -4.69 7.41
N ALA A 125 11.90 -4.87 6.20
CA ALA A 125 12.11 -6.06 5.37
C ALA A 125 13.36 -5.96 4.46
N VAL A 126 14.00 -4.78 4.41
CA VAL A 126 15.28 -4.56 3.71
C VAL A 126 16.46 -4.91 4.65
N ARG A 127 16.38 -6.03 5.36
CA ARG A 127 17.54 -6.67 5.98
C ARG A 127 17.78 -7.97 5.23
N GLY A 128 19.00 -8.08 4.73
CA GLY A 128 19.40 -9.06 3.73
C GLY A 128 19.08 -10.50 4.09
N GLY A 129 18.95 -11.31 3.04
CA GLY A 129 19.00 -12.76 3.14
C GLY A 129 17.65 -13.39 3.44
N SER A 130 17.17 -14.15 2.46
CA SER A 130 16.11 -15.15 2.55
C SER A 130 16.54 -16.35 3.42
N GLU A 131 17.13 -16.14 4.60
CA GLU A 131 17.77 -17.20 5.37
C GLU A 131 16.77 -18.19 5.99
N ASN A 132 15.48 -17.81 6.08
CA ASN A 132 14.45 -18.62 6.72
C ASN A 132 13.29 -19.05 5.79
N TRP A 133 13.48 -19.02 4.47
CA TRP A 133 12.46 -19.54 3.55
C TRP A 133 12.58 -21.05 3.42
N ASP A 134 11.50 -21.73 3.78
CA ASP A 134 11.31 -23.14 3.50
C ASP A 134 11.39 -23.41 1.97
N PRO A 135 12.10 -24.47 1.52
CA PRO A 135 12.26 -24.79 0.10
C PRO A 135 10.93 -24.95 -0.66
N ASP A 136 9.92 -25.56 -0.04
CA ASP A 136 8.62 -25.78 -0.70
C ASP A 136 7.87 -24.46 -0.87
N SER A 137 7.94 -23.58 0.13
CA SER A 137 7.41 -22.22 0.06
C SER A 137 8.06 -21.41 -1.06
N ARG A 138 9.38 -21.53 -1.23
CA ARG A 138 10.13 -20.89 -2.34
C ARG A 138 9.65 -21.42 -3.69
N LYS A 139 9.51 -22.74 -3.83
CA LYS A 139 9.04 -23.39 -5.06
C LYS A 139 7.62 -22.95 -5.41
N ALA A 140 6.72 -22.89 -4.42
CA ALA A 140 5.35 -22.41 -4.59
C ALA A 140 5.30 -20.95 -5.05
N ALA A 141 6.10 -20.05 -4.46
CA ALA A 141 6.16 -18.64 -4.88
C ALA A 141 6.66 -18.51 -6.33
N MET A 142 7.68 -19.27 -6.71
CA MET A 142 8.19 -19.29 -8.08
C MET A 142 7.16 -19.83 -9.08
N ALA A 143 6.45 -20.90 -8.74
CA ALA A 143 5.41 -21.49 -9.58
C ALA A 143 4.22 -20.54 -9.75
N ALA A 144 3.75 -19.90 -8.67
CA ALA A 144 2.66 -18.93 -8.72
C ALA A 144 3.00 -17.73 -9.61
N HIS A 145 4.21 -17.19 -9.48
CA HIS A 145 4.67 -16.09 -10.34
C HIS A 145 4.80 -16.52 -11.80
N ALA A 146 5.38 -17.69 -12.08
CA ALA A 146 5.50 -18.20 -13.44
C ALA A 146 4.12 -18.40 -14.09
N SER A 147 3.16 -18.95 -13.34
CA SER A 147 1.80 -19.16 -13.83
C SER A 147 1.08 -17.84 -14.13
N ALA A 148 1.18 -16.84 -13.23
CA ALA A 148 0.59 -15.53 -13.47
C ALA A 148 1.23 -14.80 -14.66
N GLN A 149 2.55 -14.88 -14.83
CA GLN A 149 3.24 -14.30 -15.99
C GLN A 149 2.87 -14.99 -17.30
N ALA A 150 2.62 -16.31 -17.30
CA ALA A 150 2.20 -17.03 -18.49
C ALA A 150 0.87 -16.47 -19.03
N VAL A 151 -0.13 -16.34 -18.14
CA VAL A 151 -1.45 -15.76 -18.48
C VAL A 151 -1.29 -14.36 -19.08
N LEU A 152 -0.50 -13.48 -18.45
CA LEU A 152 -0.31 -12.11 -18.96
C LEU A 152 0.40 -12.04 -20.31
N ARG A 153 1.30 -12.99 -20.61
CA ARG A 153 2.01 -13.05 -21.89
C ARG A 153 1.11 -13.54 -23.03
N GLU A 154 0.17 -14.44 -22.72
CA GLU A 154 -0.83 -14.92 -23.68
C GLU A 154 -1.79 -13.80 -24.14
N CYS A 155 -2.06 -12.82 -23.28
CA CYS A 155 -2.89 -11.66 -23.62
C CYS A 155 -2.23 -10.66 -24.58
N GLY A 156 -0.91 -10.74 -24.78
CA GLY A 156 -0.17 -9.91 -25.74
C GLY A 156 1.01 -9.12 -25.17
N PRO A 157 1.87 -8.55 -26.04
CA PRO A 157 3.18 -8.03 -25.65
C PRO A 157 3.13 -6.78 -24.76
N HIS A 158 2.05 -6.00 -24.81
CA HIS A 158 1.91 -4.75 -24.03
C HIS A 158 1.16 -4.93 -22.70
N VAL A 159 0.61 -6.12 -22.46
CA VAL A 159 -0.22 -6.41 -21.27
C VAL A 159 0.65 -6.52 -20.03
N LEU A 160 1.65 -7.40 -20.05
CA LEU A 160 2.55 -7.61 -18.92
C LEU A 160 3.24 -6.30 -18.45
N PRO A 161 3.86 -5.48 -19.33
CA PRO A 161 4.45 -4.21 -18.90
C PRO A 161 3.42 -3.24 -18.29
N SER A 162 2.20 -3.19 -18.82
CA SER A 162 1.15 -2.29 -18.30
C SER A 162 0.66 -2.73 -16.92
N VAL A 163 0.56 -4.04 -16.68
CA VAL A 163 0.17 -4.59 -15.38
C VAL A 163 1.29 -4.41 -14.36
N GLU A 164 2.55 -4.70 -14.72
CA GLU A 164 3.70 -4.52 -13.82
C GLU A 164 3.88 -3.06 -13.41
N ASP A 165 3.76 -2.12 -14.35
CA ASP A 165 3.87 -0.70 -14.04
C ASP A 165 2.86 -0.26 -12.98
N VAL A 166 1.60 -0.65 -13.16
CA VAL A 166 0.51 -0.17 -12.29
C VAL A 166 0.45 -0.92 -10.97
N CYS A 167 0.61 -2.25 -11.01
CA CYS A 167 0.44 -3.09 -9.82
C CYS A 167 1.70 -3.19 -8.98
N CYS A 168 2.89 -3.12 -9.61
CA CYS A 168 4.15 -3.39 -8.94
C CYS A 168 5.04 -2.13 -8.80
N ASP A 169 5.06 -1.25 -9.81
CA ASP A 169 5.95 -0.07 -9.82
C ASP A 169 5.28 1.26 -9.44
N ASP A 170 3.96 1.26 -9.23
CA ASP A 170 3.16 2.46 -8.94
C ASP A 170 3.24 3.54 -10.04
N ARG A 171 3.40 3.10 -11.29
CA ARG A 171 3.53 3.95 -12.49
C ARG A 171 2.25 3.95 -13.32
N LEU A 172 2.11 4.96 -14.17
CA LEU A 172 1.03 4.98 -15.17
C LEU A 172 1.19 3.80 -16.14
N PRO A 173 0.08 3.20 -16.60
CA PRO A 173 0.16 2.09 -17.53
C PRO A 173 0.67 2.57 -18.89
N HIS A 174 1.51 1.74 -19.53
CA HIS A 174 1.88 1.92 -20.93
C HIS A 174 0.65 1.88 -21.86
N SER A 175 -0.34 1.03 -21.56
CA SER A 175 -1.59 0.91 -22.30
C SER A 175 -2.77 0.65 -21.36
N GLY A 176 -3.78 1.53 -21.40
CA GLY A 176 -5.01 1.33 -20.63
C GLY A 176 -5.78 0.07 -21.05
N ALA A 177 -5.86 -0.20 -22.35
CA ALA A 177 -6.47 -1.43 -22.88
C ALA A 177 -5.67 -2.68 -22.48
N GLY A 178 -4.34 -2.59 -22.52
CA GLY A 178 -3.47 -3.68 -22.08
C GLY A 178 -3.62 -4.00 -20.60
N LEU A 179 -3.72 -2.97 -19.76
CA LEU A 179 -4.00 -3.12 -18.33
C LEU A 179 -5.36 -3.79 -18.07
N LEU A 180 -6.42 -3.37 -18.77
CA LEU A 180 -7.76 -3.96 -18.61
C LEU A 180 -7.77 -5.44 -18.98
N ALA A 181 -7.22 -5.80 -20.14
CA ALA A 181 -7.13 -7.19 -20.58
C ALA A 181 -6.31 -8.04 -19.59
N GLY A 182 -5.21 -7.50 -19.08
CA GLY A 182 -4.39 -8.18 -18.08
C GLY A 182 -5.10 -8.39 -16.74
N LEU A 183 -5.81 -7.39 -16.24
CA LEU A 183 -6.57 -7.51 -14.99
C LEU A 183 -7.75 -8.46 -15.12
N GLU A 184 -8.39 -8.52 -16.29
CA GLU A 184 -9.43 -9.49 -16.60
C GLU A 184 -8.89 -10.92 -16.58
N ALA A 185 -7.79 -11.18 -17.30
CA ALA A 185 -7.15 -12.49 -17.33
C ALA A 185 -6.62 -12.92 -15.95
N LEU A 186 -6.08 -11.98 -15.15
CA LEU A 186 -5.66 -12.26 -13.78
C LEU A 186 -6.85 -12.53 -12.84
N ALA A 187 -7.95 -11.80 -12.99
CA ALA A 187 -9.16 -12.04 -12.20
C ALA A 187 -9.70 -13.45 -12.46
N GLU A 188 -9.75 -13.88 -13.73
CA GLU A 188 -10.11 -15.25 -14.10
C GLU A 188 -9.12 -16.27 -13.52
N HIS A 189 -7.82 -16.05 -13.71
CA HIS A 189 -6.75 -16.93 -13.21
C HIS A 189 -6.81 -17.12 -11.68
N PHE A 190 -7.14 -16.06 -10.93
CA PHE A 190 -7.27 -16.11 -9.47
C PHE A 190 -8.68 -16.49 -8.99
N GLY A 191 -9.62 -16.82 -9.88
CA GLY A 191 -10.99 -17.19 -9.53
C GLY A 191 -11.80 -16.07 -8.90
N MET A 192 -11.46 -14.81 -9.19
CA MET A 192 -12.21 -13.63 -8.74
C MET A 192 -13.37 -13.41 -9.71
N GLN A 193 -14.50 -14.08 -9.43
CA GLN A 193 -15.68 -14.02 -10.30
C GLN A 193 -16.17 -12.58 -10.51
N GLN A 194 -16.32 -12.19 -11.78
CA GLN A 194 -17.10 -11.02 -12.18
C GLN A 194 -18.57 -11.49 -12.23
N LYS A 195 -19.40 -11.16 -11.23
CA LYS A 195 -20.84 -11.25 -11.47
C LYS A 195 -21.18 -10.12 -12.46
N ALA A 196 -21.73 -10.53 -13.60
CA ALA A 196 -22.19 -9.64 -14.67
C ALA A 196 -23.36 -8.78 -14.20
#